data_AF-A0A7L5C2Z8-F1
#
_entry.id   AF-A0A7L5C2Z8-F1
#
_cell.length_a   1.000
_cell.length_b   1.000
_cell.length_c   1.000
_cell.angle_alpha   90.00
_cell.angle_beta   90.00
_cell.angle_gamma   90.00
#
_symmetry.space_group_name_H-M   'P 1'
#
loop_
_entity.id
_entity.type
_entity.pdbx_description
1 polymer ?
#
loop_
_entity_poly.entity_id
_entity_poly.type
_entity_poly.pdbx_seq_one_letter_code
_entity_poly.pdbx_strand_id
1 'polypeptide(L)'
;MPRHRSHSIDFKRQIVAEYHAGETLHALGRRHDLPRNLIRIRVEKAEAGSLDQDMASAELLTECEARIAALERLVGRQALEIEFLKGVQNNARSPRSAPISATSGPAASPSNGGVRWWTCHAPPSTLRQRQGCPTT
;
A
#
# COMPACT_ATOMS: atom_id res chain seq x y z
N MET A 1 14.61 -15.27 -13.96
CA MET A 1 13.49 -14.30 -13.94
C MET A 1 13.19 -13.86 -15.36
N PRO A 2 11.92 -13.75 -15.78
CA PRO A 2 11.56 -13.25 -17.11
C PRO A 2 12.03 -11.80 -17.29
N ARG A 3 12.82 -11.54 -18.34
CA ARG A 3 13.24 -10.17 -18.69
C ARG A 3 12.09 -9.50 -19.44
N HIS A 4 11.38 -8.61 -18.77
CA HIS A 4 10.34 -7.81 -19.40
C HIS A 4 11.01 -6.69 -20.22
N ARG A 5 10.56 -6.51 -21.46
CA ARG A 5 11.05 -5.46 -22.36
C ARG A 5 10.27 -4.18 -22.07
N SER A 6 10.94 -3.19 -21.49
CA SER A 6 10.35 -1.86 -21.28
C SER A 6 10.58 -0.99 -22.50
N HIS A 7 9.52 -0.37 -23.01
CA HIS A 7 9.59 0.61 -24.08
C HIS A 7 9.35 2.01 -23.52
N SER A 8 10.02 3.02 -24.09
CA SER A 8 9.82 4.42 -23.72
C SER A 8 8.37 4.87 -23.97
N ILE A 9 7.92 5.87 -23.22
CA ILE A 9 6.57 6.44 -23.41
C ILE A 9 6.40 7.03 -24.80
N ASP A 10 7.42 7.70 -25.34
CA ASP A 10 7.36 8.27 -26.69
C ASP A 10 7.10 7.19 -27.73
N PHE A 11 7.75 6.04 -27.59
CA PHE A 11 7.49 4.89 -28.45
C PHE A 11 6.06 4.38 -28.29
N LYS A 12 5.53 4.28 -27.06
CA LYS A 12 4.13 3.89 -26.84
C LYS A 12 3.16 4.88 -27.51
N ARG A 13 3.42 6.20 -27.38
CA ARG A 13 2.61 7.28 -28.00
C ARG A 13 2.67 7.23 -29.52
N GLN A 14 3.85 6.97 -30.10
CA GLN A 14 4.02 6.83 -31.54
C GLN A 14 3.15 5.71 -32.13
N ILE A 15 3.16 4.53 -31.51
CA ILE A 15 2.35 3.39 -31.95
C ILE A 15 0.85 3.73 -31.96
N VAL A 16 0.39 4.45 -30.93
CA VAL A 16 -1.01 4.87 -30.82
C VAL A 16 -1.35 5.94 -31.86
N ALA A 17 -0.47 6.90 -32.09
CA ALA A 17 -0.65 7.94 -33.09
C ALA A 17 -0.76 7.35 -34.51
N GLU A 18 0.12 6.42 -34.88
CA GLU A 18 0.06 5.74 -36.18
C GLU A 18 -1.23 4.91 -36.35
N TYR A 19 -1.68 4.24 -35.28
CA TYR A 19 -2.95 3.53 -35.30
C TYR A 19 -4.13 4.47 -35.56
N HIS A 20 -4.20 5.61 -34.88
CA HIS A 20 -5.23 6.62 -35.12
C HIS A 20 -5.10 7.30 -36.50
N ALA A 21 -3.90 7.31 -37.09
CA ALA A 21 -3.68 7.76 -38.46
C ALA A 21 -4.20 6.75 -39.53
N GLY A 22 -4.72 5.60 -39.10
CA GLY A 22 -5.34 4.59 -39.97
C GLY A 22 -4.46 3.38 -40.29
N GLU A 23 -3.28 3.27 -39.67
CA GLU A 23 -2.45 2.06 -39.82
C GLU A 23 -3.12 0.84 -39.18
N THR A 24 -3.01 -0.31 -39.86
CA THR A 24 -3.60 -1.54 -39.34
C THR A 24 -2.75 -2.13 -38.21
N LEU A 25 -3.39 -2.83 -37.27
CA LEU A 25 -2.70 -3.60 -36.22
C LEU A 25 -1.65 -4.56 -36.80
N HIS A 26 -1.89 -5.11 -38.00
CA HIS A 26 -0.94 -6.00 -38.64
C HIS A 26 0.30 -5.28 -39.15
N ALA A 27 0.12 -4.15 -39.85
CA ALA A 27 1.22 -3.35 -40.35
C ALA A 27 2.11 -2.85 -39.20
N LEU A 28 1.50 -2.31 -38.14
CA LEU A 28 2.20 -1.87 -36.94
C LEU A 28 2.96 -3.02 -36.26
N GLY A 29 2.31 -4.18 -36.10
CA GLY A 29 2.96 -5.34 -35.49
C GLY A 29 4.17 -5.83 -36.27
N ARG A 30 4.12 -5.78 -37.62
CA ARG A 30 5.24 -6.16 -38.48
C ARG A 30 6.37 -5.13 -38.46
N ARG A 31 6.07 -3.82 -38.50
CA ARG A 31 7.07 -2.75 -38.51
C ARG A 31 7.84 -2.65 -37.19
N HIS A 32 7.15 -2.86 -36.08
CA HIS A 32 7.71 -2.61 -34.74
C HIS A 32 8.02 -3.89 -33.95
N ASP A 33 7.85 -5.07 -34.56
CA ASP A 33 8.00 -6.38 -33.90
C ASP A 33 7.15 -6.47 -32.61
N LEU A 34 5.89 -6.07 -32.73
CA LEU A 34 4.94 -6.03 -31.61
C LEU A 34 3.81 -7.03 -31.84
N PRO A 35 3.40 -7.79 -30.81
CA PRO A 35 2.20 -8.59 -30.90
C PRO A 35 0.97 -7.68 -31.00
N ARG A 36 0.03 -8.01 -31.91
CA ARG A 36 -1.20 -7.23 -32.15
C ARG A 36 -1.98 -6.94 -30.86
N ASN A 37 -2.00 -7.89 -29.93
CA ASN A 37 -2.67 -7.74 -28.63
C ASN A 37 -2.08 -6.58 -27.80
N LEU A 38 -0.75 -6.40 -27.83
CA LEU A 38 -0.09 -5.33 -27.10
C LEU A 38 -0.42 -3.95 -27.68
N ILE A 39 -0.55 -3.86 -29.01
CA ILE A 39 -0.98 -2.63 -29.69
C ILE A 39 -2.41 -2.27 -29.25
N ARG A 40 -3.33 -3.25 -29.24
CA ARG A 40 -4.71 -3.06 -28.80
C ARG A 40 -4.79 -2.55 -27.35
N ILE A 41 -4.05 -3.18 -26.43
CA ILE A 41 -3.99 -2.74 -25.02
C ILE A 41 -3.42 -1.31 -24.92
N ARG A 42 -2.43 -0.94 -25.73
CA ARG A 42 -1.87 0.42 -25.72
C ARG A 42 -2.89 1.45 -26.21
N VAL A 43 -3.64 1.15 -27.28
CA VAL A 43 -4.71 2.03 -27.76
C VAL A 43 -5.78 2.22 -26.69
N GLU A 44 -6.25 1.14 -26.09
CA GLU A 44 -7.24 1.19 -25.00
C GLU A 44 -6.73 2.00 -23.80
N LYS A 45 -5.47 1.81 -23.41
CA LYS A 45 -4.83 2.63 -22.36
C LYS A 45 -4.71 4.10 -22.77
N ALA A 46 -4.53 4.41 -24.05
CA ALA A 46 -4.45 5.78 -24.54
C ALA A 46 -5.80 6.49 -24.50
N GLU A 47 -6.85 5.81 -24.94
CA GLU A 47 -8.22 6.28 -24.86
C GLU A 47 -8.64 6.50 -23.40
N ALA A 48 -8.15 5.67 -22.49
CA ALA A 48 -8.33 5.82 -21.05
C ALA A 48 -7.38 6.86 -20.38
N GLY A 49 -6.48 7.52 -21.13
CA GLY A 49 -5.52 8.49 -20.58
C GLY A 49 -4.48 7.90 -19.63
N SER A 50 -4.18 6.60 -19.75
CA SER A 50 -3.38 5.79 -18.82
C SER A 50 -2.07 5.27 -19.43
N LEU A 51 -1.61 5.84 -20.56
CA LEU A 51 -0.35 5.40 -21.20
C LEU A 51 0.90 5.62 -20.35
N ASP A 52 0.88 6.61 -19.47
CA ASP A 52 1.98 7.07 -18.63
C ASP A 52 1.84 6.67 -17.15
N GLN A 53 0.76 5.96 -16.78
CA GLN A 53 0.58 5.47 -15.40
C GLN A 53 1.76 4.62 -14.92
N ASP A 54 2.46 3.91 -15.80
CA ASP A 54 3.66 3.15 -15.44
C ASP A 54 4.81 4.09 -14.98
N MET A 55 4.92 5.30 -15.55
CA MET A 55 5.91 6.29 -15.10
C MET A 55 5.43 7.03 -13.86
N ALA A 56 4.15 7.44 -13.82
CA ALA A 56 3.58 8.07 -12.64
C ALA A 56 3.67 7.15 -11.41
N SER A 57 3.42 5.85 -11.58
CA SER A 57 3.59 4.87 -10.50
C SER A 57 5.04 4.70 -10.08
N ALA A 58 6.01 4.71 -11.00
CA ALA A 58 7.43 4.66 -10.65
C ALA A 58 7.85 5.90 -9.84
N GLU A 59 7.43 7.10 -10.22
CA GLU A 59 7.72 8.33 -9.48
C GLU A 59 7.07 8.32 -8.09
N LEU A 60 5.79 7.94 -7.99
CA LEU A 60 5.10 7.77 -6.71
C LEU A 60 5.79 6.74 -5.81
N LEU A 61 6.31 5.64 -6.37
CA LEU A 61 7.09 4.66 -5.61
C LEU A 61 8.36 5.28 -5.03
N THR A 62 9.10 6.06 -5.81
CA THR A 62 10.31 6.75 -5.30
C THR A 62 9.99 7.76 -4.20
N GLU A 63 8.88 8.49 -4.31
CA GLU A 63 8.42 9.41 -3.26
C GLU A 63 8.03 8.64 -1.98
N CYS A 64 7.32 7.52 -2.13
CA CYS A 64 7.01 6.63 -1.02
C CYS A 64 8.27 6.11 -0.31
N GLU A 65 9.29 5.68 -1.05
CA GLU A 65 10.56 5.23 -0.50
C GLU A 65 11.27 6.35 0.27
N ALA A 66 11.30 7.57 -0.27
CA ALA A 66 11.86 8.72 0.41
C ALA A 66 11.12 9.03 1.72
N ARG A 67 9.78 8.96 1.70
CA ARG A 67 8.95 9.18 2.88
C ARG A 67 9.15 8.09 3.93
N ILE A 68 9.23 6.83 3.53
CA ILE A 68 9.55 5.70 4.42
C ILE A 68 10.90 5.95 5.09
N ALA A 69 11.94 6.24 4.32
CA ALA A 69 13.27 6.49 4.86
C ALA A 69 13.30 7.70 5.81
N ALA A 70 12.52 8.75 5.56
CA ALA A 70 12.42 9.90 6.46
C ALA A 70 11.75 9.52 7.79
N LEU A 71 10.67 8.73 7.72
CA LEU A 71 9.97 8.23 8.90
C LEU A 71 10.83 7.27 9.71
N GLU A 72 11.56 6.36 9.06
CA GLU A 72 12.49 5.44 9.73
C GLU A 72 13.56 6.19 10.52
N ARG A 73 14.11 7.29 9.97
CA ARG A 73 15.06 8.15 10.68
C ARG A 73 14.44 8.85 11.89
N LEU A 74 13.18 9.30 11.78
CA LEU A 74 12.46 9.93 12.89
C LEU A 74 12.17 8.92 14.00
N VAL A 75 11.71 7.72 13.64
CA VAL A 75 11.47 6.62 14.57
C VAL A 75 12.77 6.23 15.28
N GLY A 76 13.88 6.14 14.54
CA GLY A 76 15.21 5.89 15.13
C GLY A 76 15.61 6.93 16.18
N ARG A 77 15.40 8.22 15.91
CA ARG A 77 15.67 9.29 16.89
C ARG A 77 14.77 9.20 18.12
N GLN A 78 13.48 8.94 17.92
CA GLN A 78 12.54 8.80 19.03
C GLN A 78 12.87 7.60 19.92
N ALA A 79 13.30 6.49 19.33
CA ALA A 79 13.75 5.33 20.08
C ALA A 79 14.93 5.68 21.01
N LEU A 80 15.93 6.43 20.51
CA LEU A 80 17.06 6.86 21.32
C LEU A 80 16.64 7.80 22.46
N GLU A 81 15.75 8.75 22.21
CA GLU A 81 15.23 9.65 23.25
C GLU A 81 14.46 8.88 24.34
N ILE A 82 13.63 7.92 23.94
CA ILE A 82 12.89 7.07 24.88
C ILE A 82 13.86 6.28 25.78
N GLU A 83 14.89 5.67 25.20
CA GLU A 83 15.88 4.93 25.99
C GLU A 83 16.71 5.84 26.90
N PHE A 84 17.04 7.06 26.45
CA PHE A 84 17.68 8.06 27.29
C PHE A 84 16.82 8.42 28.51
N LEU A 85 15.55 8.77 28.28
CA LEU A 85 14.61 9.13 29.35
C LEU A 85 14.33 7.98 30.32
N LYS A 86 14.24 6.74 29.81
CA LYS A 86 14.17 5.55 30.66
C LYS A 86 15.42 5.38 31.50
N GLY A 87 16.60 5.57 30.92
CA GLY A 87 17.88 5.53 31.64
C GLY A 87 17.94 6.54 32.79
N VAL A 88 17.53 7.79 32.54
CA VAL A 88 17.46 8.85 33.56
C VAL A 88 16.49 8.46 34.69
N GLN A 89 15.30 7.95 34.37
CA GLN A 89 14.33 7.51 35.38
C GLN A 89 14.84 6.35 36.24
N ASN A 90 15.49 5.36 35.62
CA ASN A 90 16.05 4.21 36.34
C ASN A 90 17.18 4.65 37.29
N ASN A 91 18.02 5.60 36.87
CA ASN A 91 19.05 6.19 37.72
C ASN A 91 18.47 7.06 38.84
N ALA A 92 17.37 7.78 38.61
CA ALA A 92 16.68 8.53 39.67
C ALA A 92 16.03 7.61 40.73
N ARG A 93 15.72 6.36 40.37
CA ARG A 93 15.06 5.38 41.25
C ARG A 93 16.03 4.58 42.14
N SER A 94 17.34 4.59 41.87
CA SER A 94 18.35 3.86 42.65
C SER A 94 19.52 4.79 43.02
N PRO A 95 19.86 5.07 44.31
CA PRO A 95 19.36 4.55 45.58
C PRO A 95 18.84 5.66 46.54
N ARG A 96 17.56 5.60 46.91
CA ARG A 96 17.12 6.09 48.22
C ARG A 96 16.31 4.98 48.86
N SER A 97 17.03 4.07 49.53
CA SER A 97 16.45 3.13 50.48
C SER A 97 15.80 3.92 51.61
N ALA A 98 14.59 4.40 51.38
CA ALA A 98 13.66 4.90 52.37
C ALA A 98 12.42 3.99 52.32
N PRO A 99 11.82 3.66 53.46
CA PRO A 99 10.81 2.61 53.54
C PRO A 99 9.61 2.98 52.65
N ILE A 100 9.22 2.04 51.78
CA ILE A 100 8.03 2.15 50.95
C ILE A 100 6.82 2.19 51.90
N SER A 101 6.31 3.38 52.19
CA SER A 101 4.99 3.52 52.79
C SER A 101 3.96 3.17 51.72
N ALA A 102 3.44 1.95 51.78
CA ALA A 102 2.33 1.50 50.94
C ALA A 102 1.05 2.22 51.37
N THR A 103 0.70 3.30 50.68
CA THR A 103 -0.66 3.85 50.74
C THR A 103 -1.58 2.93 49.95
N SER A 104 -2.19 1.98 50.66
CA SER A 104 -3.35 1.22 50.17
C SER A 104 -4.48 2.22 49.87
N GLY A 105 -4.78 2.45 48.59
CA GLY A 105 -6.01 3.12 48.19
C GLY A 105 -7.25 2.24 48.46
N PRO A 106 -8.44 2.82 48.64
CA PRO A 106 -9.66 2.05 48.85
C PRO A 106 -9.98 1.18 47.63
N ALA A 107 -10.58 0.00 47.87
CA ALA A 107 -10.89 -0.98 46.84
C ALA A 107 -11.70 -0.37 45.69
N ALA A 108 -11.25 -0.58 44.45
CA ALA A 108 -11.96 -0.13 43.25
C ALA A 108 -13.29 -0.89 43.10
N SER A 109 -14.39 -0.15 42.97
CA SER A 109 -15.67 -0.71 42.52
C SER A 109 -15.52 -1.27 41.10
N PRO A 110 -16.08 -2.47 40.80
CA PRO A 110 -16.05 -2.99 39.45
C PRO A 110 -17.01 -2.18 38.57
N SER A 111 -16.44 -1.29 37.75
CA SER A 111 -17.16 -0.67 36.64
C SER A 111 -17.21 -1.69 35.50
N ASN A 112 -18.42 -2.14 35.18
CA ASN A 112 -18.70 -3.02 34.05
C ASN A 112 -18.59 -2.23 32.73
N GLY A 113 -17.36 -1.93 32.32
CA GLY A 113 -17.03 -1.22 31.09
C GLY A 113 -16.48 -2.18 30.04
N GLY A 114 -17.35 -2.68 29.16
CA GLY A 114 -16.96 -3.52 28.03
C GLY A 114 -15.98 -2.82 27.10
N VAL A 115 -14.79 -3.40 26.94
CA VAL A 115 -13.80 -2.94 25.96
C VAL A 115 -14.19 -3.47 24.59
N ARG A 116 -14.72 -2.59 23.73
CA ARG A 116 -14.79 -2.83 22.28
C ARG A 116 -13.37 -2.72 21.72
N TRP A 117 -12.74 -3.86 21.47
CA TRP A 117 -11.64 -3.95 20.54
C TRP A 117 -12.17 -3.63 19.13
N TRP A 118 -11.39 -2.89 18.35
CA TRP A 118 -11.73 -2.49 16.99
C TRP A 118 -11.99 -3.74 16.14
N THR A 119 -13.26 -3.99 15.82
CA THR A 119 -13.63 -5.00 14.84
C THR A 119 -13.25 -4.47 13.46
N CYS A 120 -12.32 -5.15 12.79
CA CYS A 120 -12.09 -4.98 11.37
C CYS A 120 -13.43 -5.13 10.63
N HIS A 121 -13.87 -4.09 9.93
CA HIS A 121 -14.98 -4.18 9.00
C HIS A 121 -14.56 -5.04 7.81
N ALA A 122 -15.06 -6.27 7.73
CA ALA A 122 -15.18 -7.01 6.47
C ALA A 122 -16.49 -6.58 5.78
N PRO A 123 -16.50 -6.36 4.45
CA PRO A 123 -17.72 -6.05 3.71
C PRO A 123 -18.61 -7.31 3.59
N PRO A 124 -19.95 -7.16 3.50
CA PRO A 124 -20.84 -8.31 3.38
C PRO A 124 -20.76 -8.94 2.00
N SER A 125 -20.28 -10.18 1.93
CA SER A 125 -20.59 -11.10 0.83
C SER A 125 -22.05 -11.56 0.98
N THR A 126 -22.97 -10.99 0.22
CA THR A 126 -24.34 -11.48 0.14
C THR A 126 -24.40 -12.77 -0.69
N LEU A 127 -24.60 -13.85 0.05
CA LEU A 127 -25.01 -15.18 -0.36
C LEU A 127 -26.31 -15.11 -1.20
N ARG A 128 -26.21 -15.37 -2.52
CA ARG A 128 -27.37 -15.68 -3.36
C ARG A 128 -27.78 -17.12 -3.08
N GLN A 129 -28.93 -17.29 -2.41
CA GLN A 129 -29.54 -18.59 -2.15
C GLN A 129 -29.77 -19.37 -3.45
N ARG A 130 -29.26 -20.60 -3.47
CA ARG A 130 -29.78 -21.69 -4.28
C ARG A 130 -31.08 -22.15 -3.62
N GLN A 131 -32.19 -22.07 -4.32
CA GLN A 131 -33.32 -22.97 -4.09
C GLN A 131 -33.37 -23.93 -5.28
N GLY A 132 -33.08 -25.20 -5.01
CA GLY A 132 -33.35 -26.30 -5.92
C GLY A 132 -34.65 -26.98 -5.48
N CYS A 133 -35.60 -27.11 -6.40
CA CYS A 133 -36.73 -28.02 -6.26
C CYS A 133 -36.36 -29.38 -6.88
N PRO A 134 -36.68 -30.52 -6.25
CA PRO A 134 -36.58 -31.83 -6.89
C PRO A 134 -37.88 -32.20 -7.62
N THR A 135 -37.68 -32.97 -8.68
CA THR A 135 -38.59 -33.59 -9.65
C THR A 135 -39.63 -34.55 -9.08
N THR A 136 -40.81 -34.59 -9.70
CA THR A 136 -41.47 -35.80 -10.25
C THR A 136 -42.45 -35.35 -11.32
#